data_AF-N6Z4N5-F1
#
_entry.id   AF-N6Z4N5-F1
#
_cell.length_a   1.000
_cell.length_b   1.000
_cell.length_c   1.000
_cell.angle_alpha   90.00
_cell.angle_beta   90.00
_cell.angle_gamma   90.00
#
_symmetry.space_group_name_H-M   'P 1'
#
loop_
_entity.id
_entity.type
_entity.pdbx_description
1 polymer ?
#
loop_
_entity_poly.entity_id
_entity_poly.type
_entity_poly.pdbx_seq_one_letter_code
_entity_poly.pdbx_strand_id
1 'polypeptide(L)'
;MPDRCAWCGTDPLYTAYHDLEWGVPNHDDRHLFEMLVLEGAQAGLSWITILRKRENYRRAFDDFDADKVARYTAADVERLMADAGIVRNRLKVESAIANARATLAVRERFGSLDALLWKFVDGVPRDGARRTLADVPGETAESQAMSRELKRLGFRFVGPTVCYAFMQAVGMVNDHVTDCFRHREVGELLAAGGGRPGAGRYTPRRIWGMTGMKGKTVHIRRKPLFCNKRFWLLRRRDEANIRTFEL
;
A
#
# COMPACT_ATOMS: atom_id res chain seq x y z
N MET A 1 15.31 19.41 -14.08
CA MET A 1 14.20 19.33 -13.09
C MET A 1 14.12 17.88 -12.71
N PRO A 2 13.97 17.50 -11.43
CA PRO A 2 13.96 16.07 -11.17
C PRO A 2 12.70 15.48 -11.78
N ASP A 3 12.89 14.44 -12.57
CA ASP A 3 11.78 13.63 -13.02
C ASP A 3 11.23 12.87 -11.81
N ARG A 4 9.93 12.59 -11.81
CA ARG A 4 9.32 11.65 -10.87
C ARG A 4 9.33 10.27 -11.48
N CYS A 5 9.10 9.24 -10.67
CA CYS A 5 8.77 7.95 -11.22
C CYS A 5 7.53 8.07 -12.12
N ALA A 6 7.61 7.59 -13.37
CA ALA A 6 6.57 7.83 -14.38
C ALA A 6 5.17 7.31 -14.00
N TRP A 7 5.07 6.39 -13.04
CA TRP A 7 3.78 5.83 -12.59
C TRP A 7 2.89 6.83 -11.87
N CYS A 8 3.43 7.91 -11.28
CA CYS A 8 2.61 8.89 -10.56
C CYS A 8 1.87 9.84 -11.51
N GLY A 9 2.32 9.95 -12.76
CA GLY A 9 1.74 10.84 -13.76
C GLY A 9 1.70 12.29 -13.27
N THR A 10 0.57 12.96 -13.48
CA THR A 10 0.36 14.38 -13.16
C THR A 10 -0.79 14.64 -12.18
N ASP A 11 -1.43 13.58 -11.67
CA ASP A 11 -2.52 13.73 -10.69
C ASP A 11 -1.93 14.25 -9.37
N PRO A 12 -2.38 15.41 -8.84
CA PRO A 12 -1.79 16.01 -7.64
C PRO A 12 -1.81 15.11 -6.41
N LEU A 13 -2.82 14.25 -6.27
CA LEU A 13 -2.90 13.31 -5.15
C LEU A 13 -1.83 12.23 -5.29
N TYR A 14 -1.61 11.75 -6.52
CA TYR A 14 -0.65 10.68 -6.76
C TYR A 14 0.80 11.16 -6.71
N THR A 15 1.06 12.38 -7.19
CA THR A 15 2.37 13.02 -7.05
C THR A 15 2.68 13.35 -5.59
N ALA A 16 1.71 13.83 -4.80
CA ALA A 16 1.91 14.06 -3.38
C ALA A 16 2.23 12.75 -2.62
N TYR A 17 1.52 11.66 -2.92
CA TYR A 17 1.82 10.34 -2.35
C TYR A 17 3.23 9.86 -2.72
N HIS A 18 3.62 10.00 -3.99
CA HIS A 18 4.98 9.68 -4.45
C HIS A 18 6.05 10.50 -3.71
N ASP A 19 5.83 11.81 -3.59
CA ASP A 19 6.83 12.74 -3.07
C ASP A 19 6.98 12.66 -1.55
N LEU A 20 5.90 12.37 -0.83
CA LEU A 20 5.85 12.53 0.63
C LEU A 20 5.75 11.22 1.40
N GLU A 21 5.31 10.13 0.77
CA GLU A 21 5.00 8.87 1.47
C GLU A 21 5.73 7.66 0.87
N TRP A 22 5.61 7.44 -0.44
CA TRP A 22 6.07 6.19 -1.06
C TRP A 22 7.60 6.05 -0.98
N GLY A 23 8.05 4.89 -0.50
CA GLY A 23 9.46 4.58 -0.29
C GLY A 23 10.05 5.13 1.01
N VAL A 24 9.31 5.92 1.79
CA VAL A 24 9.80 6.44 3.08
C VAL A 24 9.65 5.37 4.16
N PRO A 25 10.72 4.97 4.88
CA PRO A 25 10.62 3.98 5.95
C PRO A 25 9.59 4.37 7.01
N ASN A 26 8.66 3.47 7.30
CA ASN A 26 7.68 3.64 8.34
C ASN A 26 7.58 2.39 9.24
N HIS A 27 7.70 2.61 10.55
CA HIS A 27 7.70 1.57 11.58
C HIS A 27 6.45 1.63 12.50
N ASP A 28 5.48 2.50 12.19
CA ASP A 28 4.25 2.62 12.97
C ASP A 28 3.29 1.46 12.66
N ASP A 29 2.99 0.64 13.67
CA ASP A 29 2.15 -0.56 13.56
C ASP A 29 0.78 -0.29 12.91
N ARG A 30 0.17 0.85 13.20
CA ARG A 30 -1.15 1.21 12.65
C ARG A 30 -1.03 1.56 11.17
N HIS A 31 -0.01 2.34 10.80
CA HIS A 31 0.26 2.64 9.40
C HIS A 31 0.61 1.38 8.59
N LEU A 32 1.44 0.49 9.15
CA LEU A 32 1.76 -0.79 8.52
C LEU A 32 0.51 -1.64 8.29
N PHE A 33 -0.37 -1.73 9.29
CA PHE A 33 -1.65 -2.44 9.15
C PHE A 33 -2.57 -1.78 8.11
N GLU A 34 -2.71 -0.44 8.14
CA GLU A 34 -3.45 0.32 7.14
C GLU A 34 -2.96 0.01 5.72
N MET A 35 -1.66 0.14 5.48
CA MET A 35 -1.07 -0.07 4.15
C MET A 35 -1.23 -1.51 3.68
N LEU A 36 -1.06 -2.50 4.56
CA LEU A 36 -1.25 -3.91 4.22
C LEU A 36 -2.70 -4.20 3.78
N VAL A 37 -3.70 -3.61 4.46
CA VAL A 37 -5.11 -3.74 4.08
C VAL A 37 -5.40 -3.02 2.75
N LEU A 38 -4.88 -1.80 2.55
CA LEU A 38 -5.10 -1.03 1.33
C LEU A 38 -4.46 -1.69 0.10
N GLU A 39 -3.26 -2.24 0.23
CA GLU A 39 -2.58 -2.99 -0.84
C GLU A 39 -3.35 -4.26 -1.20
N GLY A 40 -3.88 -5.00 -0.21
CA GLY A 40 -4.78 -6.13 -0.46
C GLY A 40 -6.10 -5.70 -1.14
N ALA A 41 -6.63 -4.54 -0.78
CA ALA A 41 -7.82 -3.97 -1.40
C ALA A 41 -7.60 -3.54 -2.87
N GLN A 42 -6.35 -3.32 -3.28
CA GLN A 42 -5.97 -2.92 -4.64
C GLN A 42 -6.10 -4.05 -5.68
N ALA A 43 -6.21 -5.32 -5.28
CA ALA A 43 -6.29 -6.45 -6.23
C ALA A 43 -7.39 -6.22 -7.31
N GLY A 44 -7.01 -6.24 -8.59
CA GLY A 44 -7.90 -5.95 -9.72
C GLY A 44 -8.25 -4.47 -9.97
N LEU A 45 -7.60 -3.54 -9.28
CA LEU A 45 -7.83 -2.09 -9.37
C LEU A 45 -6.50 -1.33 -9.55
N SER A 46 -6.59 -0.05 -9.91
CA SER A 46 -5.45 0.86 -9.88
C SER A 46 -5.22 1.42 -8.47
N TRP A 47 -3.97 1.64 -8.08
CA TRP A 47 -3.64 2.21 -6.76
C TRP A 47 -4.28 3.58 -6.53
N ILE A 48 -4.33 4.45 -7.54
CA ILE A 48 -5.00 5.75 -7.44
C ILE A 48 -6.49 5.63 -7.07
N THR A 49 -7.15 4.52 -7.41
CA THR A 49 -8.54 4.24 -6.98
C THR A 49 -8.62 4.03 -5.47
N ILE A 50 -7.65 3.31 -4.91
CA ILE A 50 -7.56 3.06 -3.46
C ILE A 50 -7.15 4.34 -2.74
N LEU A 51 -6.14 5.05 -3.25
CA LEU A 51 -5.64 6.28 -2.65
C LEU A 51 -6.72 7.36 -2.53
N ARG A 52 -7.57 7.54 -3.55
CA ARG A 52 -8.73 8.45 -3.49
C ARG A 52 -9.79 8.03 -2.46
N LYS A 53 -9.82 6.75 -2.09
CA LYS A 53 -10.75 6.18 -1.09
C LYS A 53 -10.12 6.07 0.30
N ARG A 54 -8.82 6.35 0.46
CA ARG A 54 -8.06 6.11 1.70
C ARG A 54 -8.68 6.76 2.93
N GLU A 55 -9.10 8.03 2.83
CA GLU A 55 -9.80 8.72 3.92
C GLU A 55 -11.16 8.10 4.27
N ASN A 56 -11.86 7.54 3.27
CA ASN A 56 -13.11 6.82 3.53
C ASN A 56 -12.82 5.50 4.23
N TYR A 57 -11.77 4.78 3.83
CA TYR A 57 -11.32 3.58 4.53
C TYR A 57 -10.94 3.88 5.99
N ARG A 58 -10.17 4.94 6.25
CA ARG A 58 -9.85 5.36 7.62
C ARG A 58 -11.11 5.56 8.46
N ARG A 59 -12.12 6.29 7.95
CA ARG A 59 -13.38 6.44 8.69
C ARG A 59 -14.17 5.13 8.84
N ALA A 60 -14.21 4.31 7.80
CA ALA A 60 -15.00 3.08 7.76
C ALA A 60 -14.44 1.99 8.69
N PHE A 61 -13.12 1.94 8.86
CA PHE A 61 -12.37 0.93 9.63
C PHE A 61 -11.75 1.51 10.91
N ASP A 62 -12.42 2.46 11.57
CA ASP A 62 -11.99 3.01 12.87
C ASP A 62 -10.52 3.49 12.91
N ASP A 63 -10.10 4.22 11.88
CA ASP A 63 -8.72 4.71 11.69
C ASP A 63 -7.68 3.57 11.69
N PHE A 64 -8.08 2.40 11.19
CA PHE A 64 -7.26 1.18 11.17
C PHE A 64 -6.74 0.78 12.57
N ASP A 65 -7.52 1.06 13.61
CA ASP A 65 -7.29 0.51 14.94
C ASP A 65 -7.55 -1.01 14.91
N ALA A 66 -6.49 -1.80 14.84
CA ALA A 66 -6.58 -3.26 14.71
C ALA A 66 -7.40 -3.90 15.84
N ASP A 67 -7.33 -3.37 17.07
CA ASP A 67 -8.10 -3.86 18.20
C ASP A 67 -9.60 -3.69 17.98
N LYS A 68 -10.03 -2.53 17.44
CA LYS A 68 -11.44 -2.29 17.08
C LYS A 68 -11.88 -3.13 15.90
N VAL A 69 -11.11 -3.11 14.81
CA VAL A 69 -11.46 -3.82 13.56
C VAL A 69 -11.53 -5.34 13.78
N ALA A 70 -10.69 -5.90 14.65
CA ALA A 70 -10.72 -7.33 14.98
C ALA A 70 -12.07 -7.78 15.59
N ARG A 71 -12.78 -6.87 16.26
CA ARG A 71 -14.08 -7.11 16.90
C ARG A 71 -15.28 -6.94 15.97
N TYR A 72 -15.07 -6.53 14.72
CA TYR A 72 -16.16 -6.37 13.77
C TYR A 72 -16.93 -7.68 13.57
N THR A 73 -18.25 -7.52 13.47
CA THR A 73 -19.23 -8.58 13.38
C THR A 73 -19.81 -8.69 11.97
N ALA A 74 -20.72 -9.64 11.74
CA ALA A 74 -21.46 -9.71 10.48
C ALA A 74 -22.25 -8.42 10.19
N ALA A 75 -22.79 -7.76 11.21
CA ALA A 75 -23.48 -6.48 11.05
C ALA A 75 -22.54 -5.37 10.56
N ASP A 76 -21.28 -5.35 11.02
CA ASP A 76 -20.27 -4.44 10.52
C ASP A 76 -19.91 -4.70 9.07
N VAL A 77 -19.84 -5.97 8.66
CA VAL A 77 -19.63 -6.34 7.26
C VAL A 77 -20.76 -5.80 6.40
N GLU A 78 -22.03 -5.98 6.79
CA GLU A 78 -23.16 -5.43 6.03
C GLU A 78 -23.13 -3.90 5.96
N ARG A 79 -22.82 -3.24 7.09
CA ARG A 79 -22.64 -1.78 7.14
C ARG A 79 -21.57 -1.31 6.16
N LEU A 80 -20.41 -1.99 6.11
CA LEU A 80 -19.31 -1.66 5.21
C LEU A 80 -19.66 -1.95 3.75
N MET A 81 -20.40 -3.02 3.49
CA MET A 81 -20.88 -3.35 2.14
C MET A 81 -21.88 -2.32 1.60
N ALA A 82 -22.55 -1.55 2.48
CA ALA A 82 -23.38 -0.42 2.10
C ALA A 82 -22.60 0.88 1.83
N ASP A 83 -21.34 0.99 2.26
CA ASP A 83 -20.53 2.21 2.11
C ASP A 83 -19.91 2.33 0.70
N ALA A 84 -20.46 3.26 -0.11
CA ALA A 84 -19.94 3.56 -1.45
C ALA A 84 -18.56 4.27 -1.44
N GLY A 85 -18.13 4.77 -0.28
CA GLY A 85 -16.85 5.40 -0.04
C GLY A 85 -15.68 4.44 -0.18
N ILE A 86 -15.87 3.14 0.10
CA ILE A 86 -14.83 2.09 0.00
C ILE A 86 -15.04 1.20 -1.23
N VAL A 87 -14.24 0.13 -1.38
CA VAL A 87 -14.47 -0.91 -2.39
C VAL A 87 -15.42 -1.94 -1.80
N ARG A 88 -16.66 -1.98 -2.30
CA ARG A 88 -17.72 -2.88 -1.85
C ARG A 88 -17.50 -4.31 -2.36
N ASN A 89 -16.51 -4.99 -1.79
CA ASN A 89 -16.20 -6.39 -2.06
C ASN A 89 -16.11 -7.13 -0.73
N ARG A 90 -17.02 -8.09 -0.52
CA ARG A 90 -17.16 -8.80 0.75
C ARG A 90 -15.88 -9.49 1.20
N LEU A 91 -15.20 -10.18 0.28
CA LEU A 91 -13.96 -10.89 0.59
C LEU A 91 -12.84 -9.93 1.05
N LYS A 92 -12.77 -8.72 0.49
CA LYS A 92 -11.80 -7.69 0.90
C LYS A 92 -12.16 -7.04 2.24
N VAL A 93 -13.44 -6.88 2.54
CA VAL A 93 -13.88 -6.38 3.85
C VAL A 93 -13.58 -7.42 4.94
N GLU A 94 -13.95 -8.67 4.70
CA GLU A 94 -13.68 -9.78 5.63
C GLU A 94 -12.18 -10.04 5.81
N SER A 95 -11.37 -9.83 4.77
CA SER A 95 -9.91 -9.94 4.89
C SER A 95 -9.32 -8.87 5.80
N ALA A 96 -9.81 -7.63 5.77
CA ALA A 96 -9.36 -6.59 6.69
C ALA A 96 -9.62 -6.97 8.16
N ILE A 97 -10.78 -7.57 8.45
CA ILE A 97 -11.15 -8.07 9.79
C ILE A 97 -10.25 -9.25 10.20
N ALA A 98 -10.02 -10.21 9.30
CA ALA A 98 -9.11 -11.33 9.54
C ALA A 98 -7.67 -10.85 9.79
N ASN A 99 -7.20 -9.87 9.01
CA ASN A 99 -5.87 -9.28 9.14
C ASN A 99 -5.72 -8.51 10.45
N ALA A 100 -6.78 -7.85 10.93
CA ALA A 100 -6.77 -7.19 12.24
C ALA A 100 -6.58 -8.22 13.37
N ARG A 101 -7.32 -9.34 13.34
CA ARG A 101 -7.16 -10.44 14.30
C ARG A 101 -5.76 -11.05 14.25
N ALA A 102 -5.24 -11.29 13.05
CA ALA A 102 -3.88 -11.79 12.85
C ALA A 102 -2.82 -10.80 13.38
N THR A 103 -3.05 -9.49 13.22
CA THR A 103 -2.17 -8.44 13.77
C THR A 103 -2.11 -8.49 15.29
N LEU A 104 -3.23 -8.73 15.99
CA LEU A 104 -3.23 -8.91 17.45
C LEU A 104 -2.41 -10.14 17.87
N ALA A 105 -2.62 -11.28 17.21
CA ALA A 105 -1.85 -12.49 17.48
C ALA A 105 -0.35 -12.31 17.19
N VAL A 106 0.00 -11.49 16.19
CA VAL A 106 1.38 -11.11 15.90
C VAL A 106 1.98 -10.26 17.01
N ARG A 107 1.23 -9.27 17.53
CA ARG A 107 1.70 -8.47 18.67
C ARG A 107 1.99 -9.33 19.90
N GLU A 108 1.15 -10.32 20.18
CA GLU A 108 1.39 -11.27 21.28
C GLU A 108 2.65 -12.11 21.08
N ARG A 109 2.90 -12.59 19.85
CA ARG A 109 4.02 -13.51 19.55
C ARG A 109 5.35 -12.83 19.26
N PHE A 110 5.33 -11.67 18.59
CA PHE A 110 6.49 -10.98 18.05
C PHE A 110 6.67 -9.57 18.65
N GLY A 111 5.79 -9.14 19.54
CA GLY A 111 5.79 -7.83 20.19
C GLY A 111 5.12 -6.72 19.37
N SER A 112 5.28 -6.72 18.04
CA SER A 112 4.67 -5.72 17.14
C SER A 112 4.55 -6.24 15.71
N LEU A 113 3.70 -5.59 14.91
CA LEU A 113 3.63 -5.86 13.47
C LEU A 113 4.92 -5.41 12.78
N ASP A 114 5.50 -4.29 13.20
CA ASP A 114 6.83 -3.81 12.81
C ASP A 114 7.89 -4.91 12.91
N ALA A 115 8.05 -5.49 14.10
CA ALA A 115 9.06 -6.51 14.37
C ALA A 115 8.91 -7.75 13.46
N LEU A 116 7.68 -8.13 13.12
CA LEU A 116 7.44 -9.21 12.17
C LEU A 116 7.82 -8.83 10.74
N LEU A 117 7.36 -7.67 10.26
CA LEU A 117 7.45 -7.31 8.85
C LEU A 117 8.86 -6.84 8.45
N TRP A 118 9.52 -6.08 9.31
CA TRP A 118 10.84 -5.53 9.00
C TRP A 118 11.95 -6.58 9.05
N LYS A 119 11.70 -7.77 9.63
CA LYS A 119 12.65 -8.91 9.58
C LYS A 119 12.96 -9.38 8.16
N PHE A 120 12.06 -9.16 7.20
CA PHE A 120 12.24 -9.60 5.81
C PHE A 120 13.27 -8.77 5.04
N VAL A 121 13.70 -7.65 5.63
CA VAL A 121 14.80 -6.82 5.14
C VAL A 121 15.87 -6.61 6.22
N ASP A 122 15.93 -7.51 7.21
CA ASP A 122 16.89 -7.45 8.32
C ASP A 122 16.86 -6.12 9.09
N GLY A 123 15.70 -5.46 9.11
CA GLY A 123 15.51 -4.13 9.72
C GLY A 123 16.10 -2.97 8.93
N VAL A 124 16.71 -3.22 7.76
CA VAL A 124 17.39 -2.21 6.95
C VAL A 124 16.74 -2.11 5.57
N PRO A 125 16.20 -0.93 5.19
CA PRO A 125 15.69 -0.70 3.84
C PRO A 125 16.70 -1.06 2.76
N ARG A 126 16.23 -1.67 1.67
CA ARG A 126 17.07 -2.06 0.53
C ARG A 126 17.00 -1.04 -0.58
N ASP A 127 18.13 -0.59 -1.10
CA ASP A 127 18.15 0.23 -2.31
C ASP A 127 18.11 -0.67 -3.55
N GLY A 128 17.06 -0.51 -4.37
CA GLY A 128 16.92 -1.25 -5.62
C GLY A 128 17.85 -0.75 -6.72
N ALA A 129 18.31 0.50 -6.66
CA ALA A 129 19.14 1.19 -7.66
C ALA A 129 18.65 0.98 -9.11
N ARG A 130 17.33 1.01 -9.31
CA ARG A 130 16.67 0.70 -10.59
C ARG A 130 16.81 1.86 -11.55
N ARG A 131 17.28 1.64 -12.78
CA ARG A 131 17.40 2.71 -13.78
C ARG A 131 16.05 3.09 -14.37
N THR A 132 15.20 2.11 -14.61
CA THR A 132 13.88 2.30 -15.23
C THR A 132 12.81 1.52 -14.49
N LEU A 133 11.53 1.89 -14.70
CA LEU A 133 10.40 1.14 -14.14
C LEU A 133 10.30 -0.29 -14.69
N ALA A 134 10.93 -0.60 -15.82
CA ALA A 134 10.98 -1.96 -16.36
C ALA A 134 11.93 -2.86 -15.57
N ASP A 135 12.87 -2.28 -14.81
CA ASP A 135 13.81 -3.01 -13.96
C ASP A 135 13.22 -3.36 -12.58
N VAL A 136 12.04 -2.80 -12.25
CA VAL A 136 11.35 -3.06 -10.98
C VAL A 136 10.61 -4.41 -11.09
N PRO A 137 10.94 -5.41 -10.24
CA PRO A 137 10.30 -6.71 -10.33
C PRO A 137 8.85 -6.68 -9.83
N GLY A 138 8.04 -7.65 -10.24
CA GLY A 138 6.68 -7.81 -9.72
C GLY A 138 6.62 -8.42 -8.32
N GLU A 139 7.65 -9.18 -7.94
CA GLU A 139 7.84 -9.83 -6.65
C GLU A 139 9.33 -10.16 -6.43
N THR A 140 9.71 -10.43 -5.18
CA THR A 140 11.08 -10.81 -4.80
C THR A 140 11.07 -12.04 -3.90
N ALA A 141 12.24 -12.63 -3.64
CA ALA A 141 12.36 -13.73 -2.70
C ALA A 141 11.83 -13.36 -1.30
N GLU A 142 12.05 -12.12 -0.88
CA GLU A 142 11.59 -11.54 0.37
C GLU A 142 10.07 -11.37 0.39
N SER A 143 9.49 -10.85 -0.70
CA SER A 143 8.04 -10.67 -0.76
C SER A 143 7.30 -12.01 -0.81
N GLN A 144 7.90 -13.02 -1.45
CA GLN A 144 7.40 -14.39 -1.41
C GLN A 144 7.49 -14.99 0.00
N ALA A 145 8.60 -14.79 0.70
CA ALA A 145 8.78 -15.23 2.08
C ALA A 145 7.79 -14.54 3.04
N MET A 146 7.62 -13.23 2.89
CA MET A 146 6.64 -12.44 3.63
C MET A 146 5.22 -12.95 3.39
N SER A 147 4.82 -13.13 2.12
CA SER A 147 3.51 -13.69 1.76
C SER A 147 3.28 -15.05 2.41
N ARG A 148 4.26 -15.96 2.36
CA ARG A 148 4.14 -17.30 2.97
C ARG A 148 3.92 -17.21 4.48
N GLU A 149 4.70 -16.37 5.16
CA GLU A 149 4.61 -16.23 6.62
C GLU A 149 3.31 -15.53 7.05
N LEU A 150 2.91 -14.46 6.37
CA LEU A 150 1.66 -13.76 6.65
C LEU A 150 0.46 -14.69 6.45
N LYS A 151 0.43 -15.48 5.36
CA LYS A 151 -0.61 -16.50 5.15
C LYS A 151 -0.63 -17.54 6.26
N ARG A 152 0.55 -18.04 6.69
CA ARG A 152 0.68 -18.99 7.81
C ARG A 152 0.14 -18.40 9.12
N LEU A 153 0.25 -17.09 9.31
CA LEU A 153 -0.26 -16.35 10.47
C LEU A 153 -1.73 -15.93 10.33
N GLY A 154 -2.42 -16.32 9.26
CA GLY A 154 -3.85 -16.09 9.07
C GLY A 154 -4.20 -14.78 8.35
N PHE A 155 -3.21 -14.03 7.86
CA PHE A 155 -3.48 -12.88 6.98
C PHE A 155 -4.01 -13.35 5.61
N ARG A 156 -4.88 -12.53 5.02
CA ARG A 156 -5.57 -12.75 3.74
C ARG A 156 -5.30 -11.58 2.79
N PHE A 157 -5.40 -11.84 1.48
CA PHE A 157 -5.06 -10.88 0.42
C PHE A 157 -3.59 -10.39 0.46
N VAL A 158 -2.69 -11.22 0.96
CA VAL A 158 -1.25 -10.95 1.10
C VAL A 158 -0.43 -11.82 0.15
N GLY A 159 -0.72 -11.77 -1.15
CA GLY A 159 0.07 -12.47 -2.18
C GLY A 159 1.48 -11.86 -2.33
N PRO A 160 2.45 -12.55 -2.97
CA PRO A 160 3.82 -12.03 -3.11
C PRO A 160 3.91 -10.68 -3.81
N THR A 161 3.11 -10.44 -4.85
CA THR A 161 3.01 -9.14 -5.54
C THR A 161 2.45 -8.04 -4.63
N VAL A 162 1.45 -8.37 -3.80
CA VAL A 162 0.88 -7.44 -2.82
C VAL A 162 1.92 -7.11 -1.75
N CYS A 163 2.63 -8.12 -1.25
CA CYS A 163 3.70 -7.93 -0.28
C CYS A 163 4.83 -7.07 -0.86
N TYR A 164 5.19 -7.24 -2.13
CA TYR A 164 6.24 -6.40 -2.73
C TYR A 164 5.79 -4.95 -2.90
N ALA A 165 4.56 -4.73 -3.38
CA ALA A 165 3.99 -3.38 -3.45
C ALA A 165 3.94 -2.72 -2.06
N PHE A 166 3.53 -3.46 -1.03
CA PHE A 166 3.57 -3.02 0.35
C PHE A 166 4.99 -2.65 0.81
N MET A 167 5.98 -3.52 0.56
CA MET A 167 7.38 -3.28 0.92
C MET A 167 7.91 -1.98 0.30
N GLN A 168 7.57 -1.71 -0.96
CA GLN A 168 7.90 -0.46 -1.63
C GLN A 168 7.19 0.73 -0.98
N ALA A 169 5.88 0.58 -0.72
CA ALA A 169 5.05 1.67 -0.20
C ALA A 169 5.49 2.15 1.18
N VAL A 170 5.88 1.24 2.08
CA VAL A 170 6.29 1.56 3.46
C VAL A 170 7.81 1.72 3.64
N GLY A 171 8.56 1.73 2.55
CA GLY A 171 9.99 2.03 2.55
C GLY A 171 10.90 0.89 3.02
N MET A 172 10.45 -0.36 2.96
CA MET A 172 11.36 -1.52 3.11
C MET A 172 12.28 -1.67 1.89
N VAL A 173 11.85 -1.16 0.75
CA VAL A 173 12.66 -1.10 -0.48
C VAL A 173 12.53 0.30 -1.09
N ASN A 174 13.65 0.96 -1.35
CA ASN A 174 13.72 2.17 -2.15
C ASN A 174 13.80 1.77 -3.63
N ASP A 175 12.63 1.73 -4.29
CA ASP A 175 12.49 1.44 -5.72
C ASP A 175 12.13 2.68 -6.53
N HIS A 176 12.37 3.89 -6.00
CA HIS A 176 12.42 5.07 -6.85
C HIS A 176 13.51 4.84 -7.90
N VAL A 177 13.20 5.10 -9.18
CA VAL A 177 14.22 4.96 -10.23
C VAL A 177 15.32 5.99 -10.02
N THR A 178 16.56 5.71 -10.45
CA THR A 178 17.74 6.52 -10.13
C THR A 178 17.66 7.97 -10.60
N ASP A 179 16.86 8.25 -11.63
CA ASP A 179 16.66 9.62 -12.15
C ASP A 179 15.55 10.39 -11.38
N CYS A 180 14.85 9.71 -10.47
CA CYS A 180 13.87 10.33 -9.59
C CYS A 180 14.55 11.07 -8.44
N PHE A 181 14.15 12.32 -8.14
CA PHE A 181 14.74 13.01 -6.97
C PHE A 181 14.57 12.26 -5.65
N ARG A 182 13.45 11.55 -5.51
CA ARG A 182 13.15 10.78 -4.31
C ARG A 182 14.07 9.58 -4.15
N HIS A 183 14.71 9.05 -5.20
CA HIS A 183 15.69 7.97 -5.04
C HIS A 183 16.83 8.41 -4.12
N ARG A 184 17.41 9.58 -4.42
CA ARG A 184 18.46 10.18 -3.61
C ARG A 184 17.96 10.59 -2.23
N GLU A 185 16.86 11.33 -2.14
CA GLU A 185 16.36 11.84 -0.84
C GLU A 185 15.97 10.70 0.12
N VAL A 186 15.31 9.65 -0.39
CA VAL A 186 15.03 8.46 0.42
C VAL A 186 16.33 7.76 0.79
N GLY A 187 17.25 7.56 -0.16
CA GLY A 187 18.55 6.93 0.09
C GLY A 187 19.36 7.63 1.20
N GLU A 188 19.34 8.96 1.24
CA GLU A 188 19.96 9.75 2.31
C GLU A 188 19.29 9.51 3.68
N LEU A 189 17.95 9.38 3.73
CA LEU A 189 17.24 9.00 4.96
C LEU A 189 17.62 7.58 5.43
N LEU A 190 17.85 6.65 4.49
CA LEU A 190 18.30 5.29 4.82
C LEU A 190 19.69 5.30 5.45
N ALA A 191 20.62 6.05 4.85
CA ALA A 191 22.01 6.16 5.30
C ALA A 191 22.15 6.88 6.66
N ALA A 192 21.25 7.81 6.97
CA ALA A 192 21.25 8.57 8.23
C ALA A 192 20.79 7.76 9.47
N GLY A 193 20.56 6.45 9.34
CA GLY A 193 20.24 5.58 10.47
C GLY A 193 18.75 5.49 10.77
N GLY A 194 17.91 5.32 9.75
CA GLY A 194 16.45 5.09 9.86
C GLY A 194 16.02 3.83 10.63
N GLY A 195 16.87 3.28 11.50
CA GLY A 195 16.51 2.22 12.44
C GLY A 195 15.72 2.79 13.62
N ARG A 196 14.41 2.52 13.63
CA ARG A 196 13.46 2.77 14.73
C ARG A 196 13.47 4.20 15.32
N PRO A 197 12.69 5.13 14.75
CA PRO A 197 12.20 6.27 15.53
C PRO A 197 11.26 5.73 16.62
N GLY A 198 11.56 5.99 17.89
CA GLY A 198 10.75 5.51 19.00
C GLY A 198 9.31 5.98 18.92
N ALA A 199 8.35 5.03 18.89
CA ALA A 199 6.91 5.08 19.22
C ALA A 199 6.15 6.43 19.09
N GLY A 200 6.56 7.30 18.17
CA GLY A 200 5.87 8.56 17.88
C GLY A 200 4.75 8.27 16.91
N ARG A 201 3.51 8.55 17.32
CA ARG A 201 2.31 8.38 16.48
C ARG A 201 2.56 9.02 15.12
N TYR A 202 2.50 8.23 14.05
CA TYR A 202 2.45 8.79 12.70
C TYR A 202 1.21 9.68 12.59
N THR A 203 1.41 10.99 12.48
CA THR A 203 0.35 11.92 12.05
C THR A 203 0.55 12.14 10.55
N PRO A 204 -0.34 11.64 9.67
CA PRO A 204 -0.26 11.99 8.27
C PRO A 204 -0.34 13.51 8.17
N ARG A 205 0.64 14.15 7.51
CA ARG A 205 0.40 15.52 7.03
C ARG A 205 -0.82 15.41 6.12
N ARG A 206 -1.93 16.04 6.54
CA ARG A 206 -3.16 16.06 5.73
C ARG A 206 -2.78 16.50 4.32
N ILE A 207 -3.01 15.64 3.34
CA ILE A 207 -2.77 15.91 1.91
C ILE A 207 -3.76 16.98 1.37
N TRP A 208 -4.62 17.53 2.24
CA TRP A 208 -5.60 18.55 1.89
C TRP A 208 -5.39 19.82 2.71
N GLY A 209 -4.79 20.81 2.05
CA GLY A 209 -4.64 22.19 2.52
C GLY A 209 -4.75 23.18 1.37
N MET A 210 -5.70 23.01 0.44
CA MET A 210 -6.05 24.02 -0.57
C MET A 210 -7.56 24.04 -0.84
N THR A 211 -8.36 24.44 0.14
CA THR A 211 -9.73 24.93 -0.10
C THR A 211 -9.67 26.42 -0.40
N GLY A 212 -9.80 26.79 -1.68
CA GLY A 212 -9.91 28.22 -2.02
C GLY A 212 -9.75 28.63 -3.48
N MET A 213 -10.37 27.97 -4.46
CA MET A 213 -10.65 28.63 -5.76
C MET A 213 -12.01 28.22 -6.29
N LYS A 214 -12.95 29.17 -6.24
CA LYS A 214 -14.29 29.07 -6.84
C LYS A 214 -14.18 29.10 -8.37
N GLY A 215 -14.83 28.13 -9.00
CA GLY A 215 -15.55 28.23 -10.28
C GLY A 215 -14.80 28.77 -11.51
N LYS A 216 -14.33 27.87 -12.38
CA LYS A 216 -14.41 28.03 -13.84
C LYS A 216 -14.64 26.68 -14.51
N THR A 217 -15.75 26.57 -15.24
CA THR A 217 -16.11 25.41 -16.06
C THR A 217 -15.14 25.30 -17.24
N VAL A 218 -14.32 24.26 -17.28
CA VAL A 218 -13.47 23.97 -18.45
C VAL A 218 -14.05 22.78 -19.20
N HIS A 219 -14.54 23.03 -20.41
CA HIS A 219 -14.93 22.00 -21.37
C HIS A 219 -13.67 21.29 -21.89
N ILE A 220 -13.44 20.05 -21.45
CA ILE A 220 -12.36 19.21 -21.96
C ILE A 220 -12.89 18.35 -23.12
N ARG A 221 -12.51 18.70 -24.35
CA ARG A 221 -12.68 17.84 -25.53
C ARG A 221 -11.80 16.59 -25.35
N ARG A 222 -12.42 15.41 -25.39
CA ARG A 222 -11.72 14.11 -25.37
C ARG A 222 -10.88 13.95 -26.65
N LYS A 223 -9.58 13.74 -26.52
CA LYS A 223 -8.74 13.10 -27.54
C LYS A 223 -8.19 11.79 -26.97
N PRO A 224 -8.08 10.72 -27.78
CA PRO A 224 -7.69 9.41 -27.29
C PRO A 224 -6.19 9.40 -26.98
N LEU A 225 -5.83 9.15 -25.71
CA LEU A 225 -4.45 8.90 -25.30
C LEU A 225 -4.13 7.42 -25.50
N PHE A 226 -3.13 7.19 -26.35
CA PHE A 226 -2.43 5.92 -26.50
C PHE A 226 -1.86 5.50 -25.13
N CYS A 227 -2.50 4.53 -24.49
CA CYS A 227 -2.02 3.91 -23.27
C CYS A 227 -1.09 2.76 -23.64
N ASN A 228 0.19 2.87 -23.26
CA ASN A 228 1.20 1.85 -23.50
C ASN A 228 0.87 0.58 -22.68
N LYS A 229 0.31 -0.43 -23.35
CA LYS A 229 -0.27 -1.66 -22.76
C LYS A 229 0.73 -2.56 -22.02
N ARG A 230 2.04 -2.30 -22.06
CA ARG A 230 3.05 -3.29 -21.62
C ARG A 230 3.24 -3.40 -20.10
N PHE A 231 2.95 -2.36 -19.32
CA PHE A 231 3.11 -2.40 -17.85
C PHE A 231 1.99 -3.17 -17.14
N TRP A 232 0.78 -3.22 -17.73
CA TRP A 232 -0.38 -3.91 -17.15
C TRP A 232 -0.58 -5.35 -17.63
N LEU A 233 0.15 -5.80 -18.66
CA LEU A 233 0.03 -7.15 -19.20
C LEU A 233 0.81 -8.20 -18.39
N LEU A 234 1.85 -7.80 -17.66
CA LEU A 234 2.52 -8.68 -16.69
C LEU A 234 1.68 -8.88 -15.42
N ARG A 235 0.84 -7.90 -15.05
CA ARG A 235 -0.15 -8.02 -13.96
C ARG A 235 -1.41 -8.82 -14.30
N ARG A 236 -1.63 -9.22 -15.56
CA ARG A 236 -2.78 -10.05 -15.98
C ARG A 236 -2.46 -11.52 -16.24
N ARG A 237 -1.18 -11.90 -16.34
CA ARG A 237 -0.82 -13.29 -16.68
C ARG A 237 -0.84 -14.25 -15.48
N ASP A 238 -0.77 -13.75 -14.25
CA ASP A 238 -0.80 -14.59 -13.04
C ASP A 238 -2.22 -14.87 -12.50
N GLU A 239 -3.26 -14.25 -13.07
CA GLU A 239 -4.66 -14.49 -12.69
C GLU A 239 -5.30 -15.71 -13.38
N ALA A 240 -4.55 -16.43 -14.22
CA ALA A 240 -5.06 -17.60 -14.95
C ALA A 240 -5.07 -18.91 -14.14
N ASN A 241 -4.61 -18.94 -12.88
CA ASN A 241 -4.51 -20.17 -12.08
C ASN A 241 -5.44 -20.26 -10.86
N ILE A 242 -6.52 -19.45 -10.82
CA ILE A 242 -7.61 -19.63 -9.83
C ILE A 242 -8.85 -20.21 -10.54
N ARG A 243 -8.77 -21.51 -10.84
CA ARG A 243 -9.85 -22.46 -11.16
C ARG A 243 -9.29 -23.80 -10.65
N THR A 244 -9.86 -24.57 -9.73
CA THR A 244 -11.23 -24.86 -9.30
C THR A 244 -11.09 -25.56 -7.94
N PHE A 245 -11.84 -25.12 -6.93
CA PHE A 245 -12.25 -26.00 -5.82
C PHE A 245 -13.78 -25.99 -5.85
N GLU A 246 -14.34 -27.01 -6.51
CA GLU A 246 -15.75 -27.36 -6.40
C GLU A 246 -15.90 -28.41 -5.30
N LEU A 247 -16.93 -28.18 -4.48
CA LEU A 247 -17.63 -29.04 -3.50
C LEU A 247 -16.85 -29.49 -2.26
#